data_AF-A0A7S2BG02-F1
#
_entry.id   AF-A0A7S2BG02-F1
#
_cell.length_a   1.000
_cell.length_b   1.000
_cell.length_c   1.000
_cell.angle_alpha   90.00
_cell.angle_beta   90.00
_cell.angle_gamma   90.00
#
_symmetry.space_group_name_H-M   'P 1'
#
loop_
_entity.id
_entity.type
_entity.pdbx_description
1 polymer ?
#
loop_
_entity_poly.entity_id
_entity_poly.type
_entity_poly.pdbx_seq_one_letter_code
_entity_poly.pdbx_strand_id
1 'polypeptide(L)'
;CFALPRAPSFGLGSPTVVRSKMDVESLQRVGTWLQSTLSADMQTRQAAEEALRLCEGNAGHVVCLFRLAADASIPADDAIRQAAVINMKNIIGRRWEPRQPPKHLRERGEEALPALTDSDKAAVRDNLCTAIAVSPPVIRSQLGLCLRTIAAADYPERWPALLTTIGSGLVTPEHSQLVGALYSLRILMKNYEFKRDEKRKPLTELVAATFPTLLELAAGILRNAPTVANSEMALLIAKIMWSSMQTALPPWLLQPGNLDPWFETLLGLLEQPLPEPAESHPSDEEEAIKWAPFKVKKRVSSLFHRLIQRYGNPTRKIEGPDANELLAFARHFQDSLSSRCLNAMLAMLGRQHAGHILPGRVSMLCLQYIEESIKYKLTYAMLKPQLVQLFSEVVLPTLSFSQSDADLWEEDPHEFVRKEYDMIEDFYSPRTAAQNLLQAMTKNRPKDCLNGIVVTCSQVLERSQTSPDAASLRAKDGALYAVGALHSRLAKKDIYRASLEP
;
A
#
# COMPACT_ATOMS: atom_id res chain seq x y z
N CYS A 1 16.60 -58.78 6.45
CA CYS A 1 15.73 -59.52 5.50
C CYS A 1 14.27 -59.16 5.76
N PHE A 2 13.75 -58.13 5.09
CA PHE A 2 12.36 -57.98 4.68
C PHE A 2 12.33 -56.71 3.81
N ALA A 3 12.25 -56.91 2.49
CA ALA A 3 12.23 -55.85 1.50
C ALA A 3 10.82 -55.25 1.41
N LEU A 4 10.73 -53.93 1.56
CA LEU A 4 9.51 -53.15 1.31
C LEU A 4 9.31 -52.96 -0.21
N PRO A 5 8.08 -53.02 -0.73
CA PRO A 5 7.81 -52.90 -2.16
C PRO A 5 7.99 -51.46 -2.63
N ARG A 6 8.67 -51.30 -3.78
CA ARG A 6 8.87 -50.02 -4.48
C ARG A 6 7.51 -49.40 -4.85
N ALA A 7 7.33 -48.13 -4.49
CA ALA A 7 6.22 -47.29 -4.95
C ALA A 7 6.25 -47.13 -6.49
N PRO A 8 5.09 -47.11 -7.16
CA PRO A 8 5.05 -46.92 -8.61
C PRO A 8 5.38 -45.47 -8.97
N SER A 9 6.33 -45.33 -9.90
CA SER A 9 6.61 -44.09 -10.62
C SER A 9 5.35 -43.61 -11.34
N PHE A 10 4.80 -42.46 -10.94
CA PHE A 10 3.73 -41.78 -11.66
C PHE A 10 4.29 -41.23 -12.97
N GLY A 11 4.21 -42.04 -14.03
CA GLY A 11 4.31 -41.58 -15.40
C GLY A 11 3.13 -40.67 -15.70
N LEU A 12 3.42 -39.49 -16.25
CA LEU A 12 2.45 -38.57 -16.81
C LEU A 12 1.64 -39.31 -17.88
N GLY A 13 0.44 -39.76 -17.49
CA GLY A 13 -0.56 -40.28 -18.41
C GLY A 13 -0.91 -39.21 -19.43
N SER A 14 -0.85 -39.59 -20.69
CA SER A 14 -1.17 -38.75 -21.85
C SER A 14 -2.57 -38.12 -21.75
N PRO A 15 -2.73 -36.80 -21.97
CA PRO A 15 -4.04 -36.20 -22.17
C PRO A 15 -4.34 -36.16 -23.66
N THR A 16 -5.04 -37.17 -24.15
CA THR A 16 -5.60 -37.16 -25.51
C THR A 16 -6.92 -36.39 -25.50
N VAL A 17 -7.00 -35.39 -26.38
CA VAL A 17 -8.21 -34.71 -26.88
C VAL A 17 -8.84 -33.68 -25.92
N VAL A 18 -8.20 -32.51 -25.77
CA VAL A 18 -8.62 -31.18 -26.30
C VAL A 18 -7.46 -30.21 -26.01
N ARG A 19 -6.31 -30.40 -26.70
CA ARG A 19 -5.40 -29.27 -26.94
C ARG A 19 -6.09 -28.45 -28.02
N SER A 20 -6.63 -27.28 -27.69
CA SER A 20 -7.19 -26.38 -28.70
C SER A 20 -6.13 -26.20 -29.79
N LYS A 21 -6.51 -26.54 -31.04
CA LYS A 21 -5.71 -26.30 -32.24
C LYS A 21 -5.59 -24.79 -32.48
N MET A 22 -4.84 -24.12 -31.62
CA MET A 22 -4.27 -22.84 -31.96
C MET A 22 -2.95 -23.18 -32.64
N ASP A 23 -2.89 -22.90 -33.93
CA ASP A 23 -1.81 -23.33 -34.80
C ASP A 23 -0.46 -22.83 -34.27
N VAL A 24 0.56 -23.69 -34.24
CA VAL A 24 1.94 -23.30 -33.90
C VAL A 24 2.40 -22.17 -34.83
N GLU A 25 1.92 -22.20 -36.07
CA GLU A 25 2.12 -21.13 -37.05
C GLU A 25 1.58 -19.78 -36.57
N SER A 26 0.42 -19.77 -35.89
CA SER A 26 -0.17 -18.52 -35.35
C SER A 26 0.66 -17.94 -34.21
N LEU A 27 1.24 -18.79 -33.35
CA LEU A 27 2.13 -18.34 -32.27
C LEU A 27 3.42 -17.75 -32.83
N GLN A 28 4.03 -18.43 -33.80
CA GLN A 28 5.25 -17.94 -34.46
C GLN A 28 4.99 -16.62 -35.20
N ARG A 29 3.92 -16.55 -35.98
CA ARG A 29 3.55 -15.36 -36.75
C ARG A 29 3.29 -14.15 -35.85
N VAL A 30 2.50 -14.32 -34.79
CA VAL A 30 2.24 -13.23 -33.83
C VAL A 30 3.52 -12.85 -33.09
N GLY A 31 4.36 -13.83 -32.72
CA GLY A 31 5.67 -13.57 -32.13
C GLY A 31 6.57 -12.72 -33.03
N THR A 32 6.63 -13.03 -34.32
CA THR A 32 7.39 -12.24 -35.32
C THR A 32 6.85 -10.82 -35.42
N TRP A 33 5.53 -10.63 -35.50
CA TRP A 33 4.95 -9.29 -35.53
C TRP A 33 5.27 -8.50 -34.27
N LEU A 34 5.14 -9.11 -33.09
CA LEU A 34 5.51 -8.47 -31.83
C LEU A 34 6.99 -8.06 -31.83
N GLN A 35 7.90 -8.92 -32.31
CA GLN A 35 9.31 -8.56 -32.46
C GLN A 35 9.50 -7.37 -33.41
N SER A 36 8.78 -7.32 -34.53
CA SER A 36 8.82 -6.22 -35.48
C SER A 36 8.30 -4.89 -34.92
N THR A 37 7.38 -4.92 -33.93
CA THR A 37 6.96 -3.69 -33.21
C THR A 37 8.08 -3.03 -32.40
N LEU A 38 9.18 -3.76 -32.15
CA LEU A 38 10.36 -3.28 -31.43
C LEU A 38 11.48 -2.81 -32.36
N SER A 39 11.27 -2.85 -33.68
CA SER A 39 12.27 -2.43 -34.67
C SER A 39 12.57 -0.93 -34.60
N ALA A 40 13.81 -0.53 -34.88
CA ALA A 40 14.16 0.88 -35.03
C ALA A 40 13.52 1.51 -36.29
N ASP A 41 13.24 0.69 -37.30
CA ASP A 41 12.60 1.14 -38.55
C ASP A 41 11.11 1.44 -38.35
N MET A 42 10.70 2.64 -38.75
CA MET A 42 9.31 3.11 -38.61
C MET A 42 8.34 2.31 -39.48
N GLN A 43 8.72 1.95 -40.71
CA GLN A 43 7.83 1.25 -41.63
C GLN A 43 7.55 -0.18 -41.13
N THR A 44 8.59 -0.88 -40.70
CA THR A 44 8.48 -2.21 -40.10
C THR A 44 7.57 -2.22 -38.87
N ARG A 45 7.71 -1.22 -37.98
CA ARG A 45 6.85 -1.09 -36.80
C ARG A 45 5.39 -0.88 -37.18
N GLN A 46 5.11 0.08 -38.06
CA GLN A 46 3.74 0.40 -38.48
C GLN A 46 3.06 -0.78 -39.17
N ALA A 47 3.78 -1.49 -40.04
CA ALA A 47 3.27 -2.68 -40.70
C ALA A 47 2.90 -3.80 -39.70
N ALA A 48 3.74 -3.99 -38.67
CA ALA A 48 3.49 -4.99 -37.62
C ALA A 48 2.33 -4.60 -36.70
N GLU A 49 2.23 -3.33 -36.31
CA GLU A 49 1.11 -2.80 -35.52
C GLU A 49 -0.22 -2.96 -36.26
N GLU A 50 -0.26 -2.67 -37.57
CA GLU A 50 -1.45 -2.85 -38.39
C GLU A 50 -1.80 -4.34 -38.55
N ALA A 51 -0.82 -5.23 -38.75
CA ALA A 51 -1.05 -6.67 -38.81
C ALA A 51 -1.67 -7.22 -37.51
N LEU A 52 -1.17 -6.78 -36.35
CA LEU A 52 -1.74 -7.12 -35.05
C LEU A 52 -3.16 -6.58 -34.91
N ARG A 53 -3.39 -5.32 -35.28
CA ARG A 53 -4.71 -4.67 -35.24
C ARG A 53 -5.76 -5.41 -36.07
N LEU A 54 -5.41 -5.81 -37.29
CA LEU A 54 -6.30 -6.58 -38.18
C LEU A 54 -6.66 -7.94 -37.60
N CYS A 55 -5.78 -8.54 -36.80
CA CYS A 55 -6.01 -9.84 -36.16
C CYS A 55 -6.71 -9.76 -34.79
N GLU A 56 -6.82 -8.57 -34.17
CA GLU A 56 -7.43 -8.42 -32.84
C GLU A 56 -8.84 -9.00 -32.76
N GLY A 57 -9.56 -8.97 -33.89
CA GLY A 57 -10.91 -9.48 -34.10
C GLY A 57 -11.05 -11.00 -34.00
N ASN A 58 -9.99 -11.73 -34.33
CA ASN A 58 -10.05 -13.17 -34.62
C ASN A 58 -10.14 -14.01 -33.35
N ALA A 59 -10.97 -15.06 -33.41
CA ALA A 59 -11.07 -16.05 -32.33
C ALA A 59 -9.69 -16.66 -32.04
N GLY A 60 -9.33 -16.79 -30.75
CA GLY A 60 -8.05 -17.33 -30.31
C GLY A 60 -6.90 -16.32 -30.30
N HIS A 61 -7.03 -15.13 -30.89
CA HIS A 61 -5.91 -14.16 -30.94
C HIS A 61 -5.49 -13.68 -29.54
N VAL A 62 -6.45 -13.37 -28.67
CA VAL A 62 -6.15 -12.97 -27.28
C VAL A 62 -5.50 -14.12 -26.49
N VAL A 63 -5.87 -15.37 -26.78
CA VAL A 63 -5.27 -16.57 -26.17
C VAL A 63 -3.84 -16.79 -26.68
N CYS A 64 -3.57 -16.48 -27.96
CA CYS A 64 -2.24 -16.47 -28.54
C CYS A 64 -1.30 -15.51 -27.81
N LEU A 65 -1.73 -14.25 -27.64
CA LEU A 65 -0.98 -13.26 -26.88
C LEU A 65 -0.77 -13.68 -25.42
N PHE A 66 -1.80 -14.28 -24.80
CA PHE A 66 -1.71 -14.75 -23.43
C PHE A 66 -0.66 -15.86 -23.27
N ARG A 67 -0.66 -16.85 -24.17
CA ARG A 67 0.33 -17.92 -24.16
C ARG A 67 1.74 -17.38 -24.43
N LEU A 68 1.93 -16.52 -25.43
CA LEU A 68 3.23 -15.89 -25.68
C LEU A 68 3.74 -15.13 -24.45
N ALA A 69 2.86 -14.45 -23.71
CA ALA A 69 3.23 -13.75 -22.49
C ALA A 69 3.63 -14.69 -21.34
N ALA A 70 2.78 -15.67 -21.02
CA ALA A 70 2.84 -16.40 -19.75
C ALA A 70 3.31 -17.86 -19.84
N ASP A 71 3.27 -18.49 -21.02
CA ASP A 71 3.70 -19.88 -21.20
C ASP A 71 5.23 -19.96 -21.27
N ALA A 72 5.85 -20.47 -20.21
CA ALA A 72 7.29 -20.63 -20.13
C ALA A 72 7.84 -21.68 -21.12
N SER A 73 6.99 -22.59 -21.63
CA SER A 73 7.41 -23.61 -22.60
C SER A 73 7.65 -23.04 -24.00
N ILE A 74 7.18 -21.82 -24.27
CA ILE A 74 7.36 -21.14 -25.56
C ILE A 74 8.68 -20.37 -25.51
N PRO A 75 9.64 -20.62 -26.43
CA PRO A 75 10.88 -19.86 -26.47
C PRO A 75 10.59 -18.46 -27.02
N ALA A 76 10.56 -17.46 -26.14
CA ALA A 76 10.32 -16.07 -26.48
C ALA A 76 11.08 -15.15 -25.50
N ASP A 77 11.72 -14.12 -26.06
CA ASP A 77 12.46 -13.12 -25.30
C ASP A 77 11.55 -12.28 -24.41
N ASP A 78 12.10 -11.74 -23.32
CA ASP A 78 11.34 -10.93 -22.34
C ASP A 78 10.64 -9.73 -22.98
N ALA A 79 11.26 -9.11 -23.99
CA ALA A 79 10.67 -8.00 -24.73
C ALA A 79 9.43 -8.42 -25.52
N ILE A 80 9.44 -9.61 -26.14
CA ILE A 80 8.29 -10.18 -26.84
C ILE A 80 7.18 -10.50 -25.84
N ARG A 81 7.52 -11.12 -24.71
CA ARG A 81 6.55 -11.46 -23.66
C ARG A 81 5.88 -10.21 -23.09
N GLN A 82 6.64 -9.15 -22.88
CA GLN A 82 6.14 -7.84 -22.45
C GLN A 82 5.24 -7.20 -23.51
N ALA A 83 5.63 -7.22 -24.78
CA ALA A 83 4.79 -6.72 -25.87
C ALA A 83 3.48 -7.52 -25.99
N ALA A 84 3.54 -8.85 -25.83
CA ALA A 84 2.38 -9.74 -25.87
C ALA A 84 1.36 -9.41 -24.76
N VAL A 85 1.81 -9.28 -23.51
CA VAL A 85 0.92 -9.00 -22.38
C VAL A 85 0.34 -7.58 -22.44
N ILE A 86 1.08 -6.61 -22.99
CA ILE A 86 0.58 -5.24 -23.21
C ILE A 86 -0.55 -5.25 -24.24
N ASN A 87 -0.35 -5.94 -25.38
CA ASN A 87 -1.38 -6.09 -26.41
C ASN A 87 -2.61 -6.83 -25.86
N MET A 88 -2.40 -7.94 -25.15
CA MET A 88 -3.48 -8.69 -24.50
C MET A 88 -4.30 -7.79 -23.56
N LYS A 89 -3.64 -7.01 -22.69
CA LYS A 89 -4.30 -6.07 -21.78
C LYS A 89 -5.13 -5.03 -22.53
N ASN A 90 -4.59 -4.48 -23.62
CA ASN A 90 -5.30 -3.48 -24.43
C ASN A 90 -6.56 -4.08 -25.08
N ILE A 91 -6.46 -5.30 -25.61
CA ILE A 91 -7.60 -6.03 -26.18
C ILE A 91 -8.66 -6.31 -25.11
N ILE A 92 -8.27 -6.82 -23.94
CA ILE A 92 -9.19 -7.07 -22.82
C ILE A 92 -9.88 -5.77 -22.40
N GLY A 93 -9.13 -4.67 -22.28
CA GLY A 93 -9.68 -3.36 -21.94
C GLY A 93 -10.72 -2.83 -22.91
N ARG A 94 -10.59 -3.14 -24.21
CA ARG A 94 -11.51 -2.67 -25.28
C ARG A 94 -12.66 -3.64 -25.58
N ARG A 95 -12.43 -4.95 -25.49
CA ARG A 95 -13.29 -5.98 -26.08
C ARG A 95 -13.86 -6.99 -25.07
N TRP A 96 -13.45 -6.96 -23.79
CA TRP A 96 -14.02 -7.89 -22.79
C TRP A 96 -15.49 -7.57 -22.53
N GLU A 97 -15.78 -6.31 -22.25
CA GLU A 97 -17.13 -5.74 -22.14
C GLU A 97 -17.16 -4.48 -23.03
N PRO A 98 -17.49 -4.62 -24.32
CA PRO A 98 -17.42 -3.52 -25.28
C PRO A 98 -18.25 -2.32 -24.81
N ARG A 99 -17.61 -1.17 -24.70
CA ARG A 99 -18.29 0.09 -24.36
C ARG A 99 -18.81 0.72 -25.64
N GLN A 100 -20.01 1.28 -25.56
CA GLN A 100 -20.51 2.12 -26.65
C GLN A 100 -19.59 3.32 -26.84
N PRO A 101 -19.28 3.71 -28.10
CA PRO A 101 -18.53 4.92 -28.34
C PRO A 101 -19.28 6.16 -27.82
N PRO A 102 -18.55 7.25 -27.47
CA PRO A 102 -19.14 8.54 -27.16
C PRO A 102 -20.22 8.97 -28.17
N LYS A 103 -21.23 9.72 -27.71
CA LYS A 103 -22.40 10.14 -28.52
C LYS A 103 -22.00 10.74 -29.88
N HIS A 104 -21.01 11.64 -29.90
CA HIS A 104 -20.54 12.30 -31.13
C HIS A 104 -19.85 11.36 -32.13
N LEU A 105 -19.34 10.20 -31.68
CA LEU A 105 -18.77 9.17 -32.56
C LEU A 105 -19.86 8.22 -33.07
N ARG A 106 -20.82 7.88 -32.20
CA ARG A 106 -22.03 7.12 -32.59
C ARG A 106 -22.84 7.84 -33.66
N GLU A 107 -22.99 9.15 -33.55
CA GLU A 107 -23.69 9.99 -34.55
C GLU A 107 -22.96 10.03 -35.90
N ARG A 108 -21.65 9.73 -35.91
CA ARG A 108 -20.85 9.54 -37.13
C ARG A 108 -20.84 8.10 -37.64
N GLY A 109 -21.66 7.21 -37.05
CA GLY A 109 -21.79 5.81 -37.45
C GLY A 109 -20.74 4.88 -36.86
N GLU A 110 -19.93 5.31 -35.87
CA GLU A 110 -19.00 4.40 -35.21
C GLU A 110 -19.74 3.45 -34.26
N GLU A 111 -19.49 2.15 -34.42
CA GLU A 111 -20.05 1.08 -33.58
C GLU A 111 -19.04 0.61 -32.52
N ALA A 112 -19.56 -0.06 -31.49
CA ALA A 112 -18.70 -0.73 -30.52
C ALA A 112 -17.95 -1.89 -31.17
N LEU A 113 -16.68 -2.10 -30.77
CA LEU A 113 -15.93 -3.26 -31.21
C LEU A 113 -16.65 -4.55 -30.81
N PRO A 114 -16.65 -5.61 -31.65
CA PRO A 114 -17.27 -6.87 -31.27
C PRO A 114 -16.62 -7.42 -30.00
N ALA A 115 -17.40 -8.10 -29.15
CA ALA A 115 -16.86 -8.73 -27.95
C ALA A 115 -15.91 -9.88 -28.30
N LEU A 116 -15.03 -10.24 -27.35
CA LEU A 116 -14.29 -11.50 -27.40
C LEU A 116 -15.25 -12.69 -27.35
N THR A 117 -14.87 -13.79 -28.00
CA THR A 117 -15.65 -15.03 -27.97
C THR A 117 -15.73 -15.60 -26.54
N ASP A 118 -16.82 -16.31 -26.22
CA ASP A 118 -16.97 -16.92 -24.89
C ASP A 118 -15.88 -17.96 -24.60
N SER A 119 -15.42 -18.68 -25.63
CA SER A 119 -14.30 -19.61 -25.52
C SER A 119 -13.00 -18.91 -25.16
N ASP A 120 -12.70 -17.76 -25.77
CA ASP A 120 -11.52 -16.96 -25.43
C ASP A 120 -11.61 -16.40 -24.01
N LYS A 121 -12.79 -15.90 -23.62
CA LYS A 121 -13.03 -15.39 -22.26
C LYS A 121 -12.88 -16.50 -21.22
N ALA A 122 -13.37 -17.70 -21.48
CA ALA A 122 -13.20 -18.86 -20.61
C ALA A 122 -11.71 -19.23 -20.47
N ALA A 123 -10.99 -19.39 -21.58
CA ALA A 123 -9.57 -19.74 -21.57
C ALA A 123 -8.71 -18.73 -20.79
N VAL A 124 -8.98 -17.43 -20.93
CA VAL A 124 -8.29 -16.40 -20.15
C VAL A 124 -8.63 -16.53 -18.66
N ARG A 125 -9.92 -16.64 -18.29
CA ARG A 125 -10.34 -16.75 -16.88
C ARG A 125 -9.73 -17.97 -16.20
N ASP A 126 -9.74 -19.13 -16.85
CA ASP A 126 -9.31 -20.39 -16.25
C ASP A 126 -7.81 -20.41 -15.93
N ASN A 127 -6.99 -19.62 -16.66
CA ASN A 127 -5.53 -19.66 -16.55
C ASN A 127 -4.92 -18.38 -15.95
N LEU A 128 -5.69 -17.30 -15.76
CA LEU A 128 -5.14 -16.00 -15.37
C LEU A 128 -4.45 -16.00 -14.01
N CYS A 129 -5.05 -16.62 -12.99
CA CYS A 129 -4.46 -16.68 -11.65
C CYS A 129 -3.16 -17.50 -11.63
N THR A 130 -3.12 -18.63 -12.32
CA THR A 130 -1.91 -19.46 -12.45
C THR A 130 -0.81 -18.68 -13.17
N ALA A 131 -1.14 -17.97 -14.26
CA ALA A 131 -0.18 -17.14 -14.97
C ALA A 131 0.39 -16.02 -14.09
N ILE A 132 -0.45 -15.37 -13.27
CA ILE A 132 -0.01 -14.33 -12.31
C ILE A 132 0.99 -14.90 -11.30
N ALA A 133 0.76 -16.11 -10.80
CA ALA A 133 1.62 -16.75 -9.81
C ALA A 133 3.04 -17.02 -10.33
N VAL A 134 3.15 -17.49 -11.58
CA VAL A 134 4.44 -17.93 -12.14
C VAL A 134 5.16 -16.84 -12.95
N SER A 135 4.49 -15.76 -13.32
CA SER A 135 5.07 -14.69 -14.14
C SER A 135 6.04 -13.80 -13.37
N PRO A 136 7.09 -13.25 -14.02
CA PRO A 136 7.98 -12.24 -13.43
C PRO A 136 7.24 -10.92 -13.16
N PRO A 137 7.77 -10.02 -12.30
CA PRO A 137 7.06 -8.82 -11.83
C PRO A 137 6.51 -7.91 -12.94
N VAL A 138 7.27 -7.72 -14.03
CA VAL A 138 6.87 -6.87 -15.17
C VAL A 138 5.62 -7.42 -15.85
N ILE A 139 5.59 -8.72 -16.17
CA ILE A 139 4.45 -9.40 -16.80
C ILE A 139 3.29 -9.52 -15.83
N ARG A 140 3.56 -9.93 -14.58
CA ARG A 140 2.58 -10.05 -13.49
C ARG A 140 1.79 -8.75 -13.29
N SER A 141 2.46 -7.60 -13.38
CA SER A 141 1.80 -6.30 -13.24
C SER A 141 0.75 -6.06 -14.33
N GLN A 142 1.04 -6.45 -15.57
CA GLN A 142 0.12 -6.29 -16.70
C GLN A 142 -1.03 -7.30 -16.63
N LEU A 143 -0.75 -8.57 -16.28
CA LEU A 143 -1.78 -9.57 -16.00
C LEU A 143 -2.70 -9.14 -14.85
N GLY A 144 -2.17 -8.45 -13.85
CA GLY A 144 -2.95 -7.86 -12.78
C GLY A 144 -3.94 -6.80 -13.26
N LEU A 145 -3.60 -6.02 -14.29
CA LEU A 145 -4.51 -5.06 -14.92
C LEU A 145 -5.62 -5.78 -15.72
N CYS A 146 -5.29 -6.90 -16.36
CA CYS A 146 -6.26 -7.79 -16.99
C CYS A 146 -7.24 -8.33 -15.94
N LEU A 147 -6.74 -8.91 -14.84
CA LEU A 147 -7.55 -9.43 -13.74
C LEU A 147 -8.50 -8.38 -13.19
N ARG A 148 -7.99 -7.17 -12.95
CA ARG A 148 -8.79 -6.04 -12.47
C ARG A 148 -9.98 -5.75 -13.39
N THR A 149 -9.72 -5.71 -14.70
CA THR A 149 -10.72 -5.39 -15.73
C THR A 149 -11.77 -6.49 -15.84
N ILE A 150 -11.32 -7.75 -15.92
CA ILE A 150 -12.18 -8.92 -16.03
C ILE A 150 -13.04 -9.07 -14.77
N ALA A 151 -12.44 -9.02 -13.58
CA ALA A 151 -13.15 -9.15 -12.32
C ALA A 151 -14.17 -8.01 -12.09
N ALA A 152 -13.90 -6.80 -12.58
CA ALA A 152 -14.85 -5.70 -12.47
C ALA A 152 -16.11 -5.90 -13.33
N ALA A 153 -16.01 -6.71 -14.39
CA ALA A 153 -17.13 -7.04 -15.26
C ALA A 153 -17.82 -8.35 -14.85
N ASP A 154 -17.06 -9.34 -14.39
CA ASP A 154 -17.55 -10.71 -14.29
C ASP A 154 -17.71 -11.23 -12.85
N TYR A 155 -17.06 -10.64 -11.84
CA TYR A 155 -17.16 -11.13 -10.47
C TYR A 155 -18.22 -10.35 -9.67
N PRO A 156 -19.07 -11.02 -8.87
CA PRO A 156 -19.08 -12.47 -8.59
C PRO A 156 -19.91 -13.34 -9.55
N GLU A 157 -20.86 -12.79 -10.30
CA GLU A 157 -21.94 -13.58 -10.92
C GLU A 157 -21.48 -14.44 -12.12
N ARG A 158 -20.66 -13.88 -13.01
CA ARG A 158 -20.19 -14.57 -14.22
C ARG A 158 -18.91 -15.37 -13.97
N TRP A 159 -18.14 -15.05 -12.92
CA TRP A 159 -16.89 -15.73 -12.57
C TRP A 159 -16.83 -16.14 -11.08
N PRO A 160 -17.77 -16.99 -10.62
CA PRO A 160 -17.86 -17.38 -9.20
C PRO A 160 -16.63 -18.19 -8.72
N ALA A 161 -16.01 -18.97 -9.62
CA ALA A 161 -14.86 -19.81 -9.31
C ALA A 161 -13.60 -19.02 -8.87
N LEU A 162 -13.52 -17.72 -9.18
CA LEU A 162 -12.35 -16.89 -8.87
C LEU A 162 -12.00 -16.91 -7.37
N LEU A 163 -12.99 -16.84 -6.49
CA LEU A 163 -12.77 -16.90 -5.04
C LEU A 163 -12.18 -18.25 -4.62
N THR A 164 -12.72 -19.35 -5.15
CA THR A 164 -12.23 -20.70 -4.85
C THR A 164 -10.79 -20.89 -5.34
N THR A 165 -10.45 -20.44 -6.55
CA THR A 165 -9.09 -20.51 -7.10
C THR A 165 -8.09 -19.71 -6.27
N ILE A 166 -8.46 -18.49 -5.87
CA ILE A 166 -7.62 -17.68 -4.97
C ILE A 166 -7.48 -18.38 -3.61
N GLY A 167 -8.59 -18.88 -3.05
CA GLY A 167 -8.60 -19.58 -1.76
C GLY A 167 -7.69 -20.80 -1.73
N SER A 168 -7.70 -21.64 -2.78
CA SER A 168 -6.78 -22.77 -2.89
C SER A 168 -5.31 -22.33 -2.96
N GLY A 169 -5.04 -21.20 -3.61
CA GLY A 169 -3.70 -20.63 -3.68
C GLY A 169 -3.22 -20.02 -2.36
N LEU A 170 -4.11 -19.66 -1.43
CA LEU A 170 -3.71 -19.15 -0.11
C LEU A 170 -3.28 -20.25 0.87
N VAL A 171 -3.63 -21.50 0.61
CA VAL A 171 -3.32 -22.64 1.49
C VAL A 171 -2.22 -23.55 0.94
N THR A 172 -1.67 -23.22 -0.22
CA THR A 172 -0.58 -23.99 -0.84
C THR A 172 0.76 -23.75 -0.13
N PRO A 173 1.63 -24.77 -0.03
CA PRO A 173 3.00 -24.58 0.42
C PRO A 173 3.90 -23.94 -0.65
N GLU A 174 3.46 -23.89 -1.92
CA GLU A 174 4.26 -23.34 -3.02
C GLU A 174 4.29 -21.81 -2.98
N HIS A 175 5.48 -21.23 -2.75
CA HIS A 175 5.64 -19.78 -2.55
C HIS A 175 5.12 -18.92 -3.73
N SER A 176 5.39 -19.33 -4.97
CA SER A 176 4.92 -18.63 -6.19
C SER A 176 3.38 -18.54 -6.25
N GLN A 177 2.69 -19.65 -5.98
CA GLN A 177 1.23 -19.73 -5.96
C GLN A 177 0.63 -18.92 -4.81
N LEU A 178 1.25 -18.99 -3.62
CA LEU A 178 0.84 -18.19 -2.47
C LEU A 178 0.93 -16.68 -2.75
N VAL A 179 2.07 -16.21 -3.27
CA VAL A 179 2.25 -14.79 -3.63
C VAL A 179 1.29 -14.40 -4.76
N GLY A 180 1.08 -15.27 -5.75
CA GLY A 180 0.12 -15.07 -6.85
C GLY A 180 -1.32 -14.93 -6.35
N ALA A 181 -1.73 -15.75 -5.39
CA ALA A 181 -3.04 -15.70 -4.76
C ALA A 181 -3.24 -14.42 -3.94
N LEU A 182 -2.26 -14.05 -3.10
CA LEU A 182 -2.28 -12.79 -2.35
C LEU A 182 -2.37 -11.57 -3.29
N TYR A 183 -1.59 -11.58 -4.37
CA TYR A 183 -1.60 -10.51 -5.37
C TYR A 183 -2.97 -10.41 -6.08
N SER A 184 -3.54 -11.55 -6.48
CA SER A 184 -4.85 -11.64 -7.12
C SER A 184 -5.97 -11.16 -6.19
N LEU A 185 -5.96 -11.61 -4.93
CA LEU A 185 -6.94 -11.19 -3.91
C LEU A 185 -6.89 -9.68 -3.68
N ARG A 186 -5.69 -9.11 -3.58
CA ARG A 186 -5.50 -7.67 -3.45
C ARG A 186 -6.13 -6.90 -4.61
N ILE A 187 -5.93 -7.36 -5.85
CA ILE A 187 -6.53 -6.72 -7.03
C ILE A 187 -8.05 -6.83 -6.99
N LEU A 188 -8.57 -8.01 -6.65
CA LEU A 188 -10.00 -8.25 -6.56
C LEU A 188 -10.66 -7.34 -5.52
N MET A 189 -10.12 -7.26 -4.30
CA MET A 189 -10.65 -6.36 -3.27
C MET A 189 -10.54 -4.88 -3.67
N LYS A 190 -9.48 -4.50 -4.39
CA LYS A 190 -9.29 -3.13 -4.87
C LYS A 190 -10.39 -2.66 -5.83
N ASN A 191 -11.08 -3.56 -6.53
CA ASN A 191 -12.25 -3.20 -7.35
C ASN A 191 -13.40 -2.62 -6.52
N TYR A 192 -13.44 -2.92 -5.22
CA TYR A 192 -14.47 -2.49 -4.28
C TYR A 192 -13.99 -1.43 -3.28
N GLU A 193 -12.69 -1.08 -3.27
CA GLU A 193 -12.05 -0.18 -2.28
C GLU A 193 -12.74 1.17 -2.14
N PHE A 194 -13.27 1.72 -3.23
CA PHE A 194 -13.95 3.02 -3.26
C PHE A 194 -15.44 2.93 -3.67
N LYS A 195 -16.02 1.72 -3.65
CA LYS A 195 -17.45 1.56 -3.94
C LYS A 195 -18.28 2.04 -2.74
N ARG A 196 -19.52 2.47 -3.02
CA ARG A 196 -20.54 2.74 -1.99
C ARG A 196 -21.04 1.43 -1.40
N ASP A 197 -21.59 1.47 -0.19
CA ASP A 197 -21.92 0.27 0.59
C ASP A 197 -22.88 -0.70 -0.13
N GLU A 198 -23.85 -0.19 -0.88
CA GLU A 198 -24.77 -0.97 -1.74
C GLU A 198 -24.05 -1.92 -2.70
N LYS A 199 -22.85 -1.55 -3.18
CA LYS A 199 -22.05 -2.31 -4.14
C LYS A 199 -20.87 -3.03 -3.48
N ARG A 200 -20.81 -3.09 -2.15
CA ARG A 200 -19.72 -3.72 -1.38
C ARG A 200 -20.07 -5.09 -0.84
N LYS A 201 -21.27 -5.62 -1.09
CA LYS A 201 -21.63 -6.99 -0.71
C LYS A 201 -20.56 -8.03 -1.12
N PRO A 202 -20.02 -8.02 -2.36
CA PRO A 202 -18.94 -8.95 -2.73
C PRO A 202 -17.67 -8.77 -1.89
N LEU A 203 -17.32 -7.54 -1.50
CA LEU A 203 -16.18 -7.29 -0.62
C LEU A 203 -16.40 -7.88 0.77
N THR A 204 -17.59 -7.75 1.34
CA THR A 204 -17.92 -8.32 2.65
C THR A 204 -17.82 -9.85 2.63
N GLU A 205 -18.32 -10.48 1.57
CA GLU A 205 -18.21 -11.93 1.36
C GLU A 205 -16.74 -12.37 1.19
N LEU A 206 -15.95 -11.63 0.40
CA LEU A 206 -14.51 -11.87 0.25
C LEU A 206 -13.78 -11.79 1.59
N VAL A 207 -14.07 -10.78 2.41
CA VAL A 207 -13.47 -10.61 3.75
C VAL A 207 -13.81 -11.83 4.61
N ALA A 208 -15.09 -12.17 4.74
CA ALA A 208 -15.53 -13.29 5.57
C ALA A 208 -14.91 -14.63 5.13
N ALA A 209 -14.75 -14.85 3.82
CA ALA A 209 -14.19 -16.08 3.27
C ALA A 209 -12.66 -16.19 3.37
N THR A 210 -11.92 -15.07 3.33
CA THR A 210 -10.45 -15.11 3.18
C THR A 210 -9.69 -14.64 4.42
N PHE A 211 -10.28 -13.81 5.28
CA PHE A 211 -9.56 -13.23 6.42
C PHE A 211 -9.09 -14.23 7.47
N PRO A 212 -9.82 -15.32 7.79
CA PRO A 212 -9.29 -16.34 8.70
C PRO A 212 -7.97 -16.94 8.20
N THR A 213 -7.89 -17.29 6.91
CA THR A 213 -6.66 -17.82 6.29
C THR A 213 -5.56 -16.77 6.23
N LEU A 214 -5.89 -15.52 5.88
CA LEU A 214 -4.90 -14.44 5.84
C LEU A 214 -4.33 -14.11 7.22
N LEU A 215 -5.13 -14.22 8.28
CA LEU A 215 -4.69 -14.05 9.65
C LEU A 215 -3.69 -15.15 10.03
N GLU A 216 -4.01 -16.42 9.74
CA GLU A 216 -3.09 -17.54 10.00
C GLU A 216 -1.77 -17.39 9.25
N LEU A 217 -1.82 -16.96 7.99
CA LEU A 217 -0.63 -16.68 7.19
C LEU A 217 0.20 -15.54 7.81
N ALA A 218 -0.44 -14.43 8.18
CA ALA A 218 0.26 -13.28 8.79
C ALA A 218 0.85 -13.62 10.15
N ALA A 219 0.12 -14.37 10.98
CA ALA A 219 0.62 -14.87 12.26
C ALA A 219 1.77 -15.88 12.04
N GLY A 220 1.70 -16.72 11.02
CA GLY A 220 2.78 -17.61 10.61
C GLY A 220 4.04 -16.85 10.19
N ILE A 221 3.91 -15.79 9.39
CA ILE A 221 5.03 -14.90 9.02
C ILE A 221 5.66 -14.30 10.28
N LEU A 222 4.84 -13.80 11.21
CA LEU A 222 5.30 -13.16 12.44
C LEU A 222 6.05 -14.13 13.37
N ARG A 223 5.65 -15.41 13.41
CA ARG A 223 6.34 -16.45 14.21
C ARG A 223 7.73 -16.81 13.67
N ASN A 224 8.01 -16.51 12.41
CA ASN A 224 9.28 -16.82 11.77
C ASN A 224 10.25 -15.63 11.85
N ALA A 225 11.54 -15.90 11.64
CA ALA A 225 12.55 -14.85 11.55
C ALA A 225 12.19 -13.81 10.46
N PRO A 226 12.40 -12.51 10.72
CA PRO A 226 12.12 -11.48 9.74
C PRO A 226 13.04 -11.65 8.53
N THR A 227 12.45 -11.74 7.35
CA THR A 227 13.16 -11.74 6.06
C THR A 227 12.49 -10.76 5.11
N VAL A 228 13.20 -10.35 4.06
CA VAL A 228 12.63 -9.47 3.03
C VAL A 228 11.45 -10.17 2.32
N ALA A 229 11.58 -11.46 1.98
CA ALA A 229 10.50 -12.22 1.34
C ALA A 229 9.25 -12.36 2.23
N ASN A 230 9.43 -12.61 3.53
CA ASN A 230 8.32 -12.63 4.49
C ASN A 230 7.65 -11.25 4.60
N SER A 231 8.46 -10.18 4.56
CA SER A 231 7.96 -8.80 4.58
C SER A 231 7.16 -8.44 3.32
N GLU A 232 7.51 -8.97 2.14
CA GLU A 232 6.73 -8.77 0.92
C GLU A 232 5.34 -9.42 0.99
N MET A 233 5.25 -10.62 1.56
CA MET A 233 3.97 -11.30 1.80
C MET A 233 3.14 -10.54 2.85
N ALA A 234 3.74 -10.18 3.98
CA ALA A 234 3.09 -9.37 5.01
C ALA A 234 2.57 -8.03 4.46
N LEU A 235 3.34 -7.39 3.57
CA LEU A 235 2.95 -6.16 2.90
C LEU A 235 1.71 -6.38 2.01
N LEU A 236 1.62 -7.49 1.27
CA LEU A 236 0.43 -7.82 0.49
C LEU A 236 -0.79 -8.02 1.39
N ILE A 237 -0.65 -8.75 2.49
CA ILE A 237 -1.74 -8.96 3.46
C ILE A 237 -2.20 -7.63 4.06
N ALA A 238 -1.28 -6.78 4.53
CA ALA A 238 -1.62 -5.46 5.05
C ALA A 238 -2.27 -4.54 3.99
N LYS A 239 -1.94 -4.71 2.71
CA LYS A 239 -2.60 -4.00 1.60
C LYS A 239 -4.00 -4.54 1.30
N ILE A 240 -4.22 -5.85 1.43
CA ILE A 240 -5.56 -6.46 1.34
C ILE A 240 -6.45 -5.89 2.45
N MET A 241 -5.95 -5.90 3.69
CA MET A 241 -6.60 -5.29 4.85
C MET A 241 -6.97 -3.83 4.58
N TRP A 242 -6.03 -3.03 4.07
CA TRP A 242 -6.27 -1.63 3.69
C TRP A 242 -7.40 -1.46 2.66
N SER A 243 -7.36 -2.21 1.55
CA SER A 243 -8.38 -2.11 0.50
C SER A 243 -9.77 -2.51 1.01
N SER A 244 -9.86 -3.34 2.06
CA SER A 244 -11.14 -3.73 2.66
C SER A 244 -11.79 -2.63 3.51
N MET A 245 -11.03 -1.69 4.07
CA MET A 245 -11.50 -0.74 5.08
C MET A 245 -11.52 0.74 4.65
N GLN A 246 -11.18 1.02 3.39
CA GLN A 246 -11.00 2.39 2.89
C GLN A 246 -12.28 3.24 3.01
N THR A 247 -13.45 2.68 2.70
CA THR A 247 -14.74 3.39 2.77
C THR A 247 -15.55 3.10 4.02
N ALA A 248 -15.54 1.88 4.55
CA ALA A 248 -16.09 1.51 5.86
C ALA A 248 -15.40 0.25 6.38
N LEU A 249 -15.45 0.01 7.69
CA LEU A 249 -15.00 -1.25 8.28
C LEU A 249 -15.95 -2.40 7.84
N PRO A 250 -15.42 -3.51 7.31
CA PRO A 250 -16.20 -4.72 7.06
C PRO A 250 -16.87 -5.24 8.36
N PRO A 251 -18.15 -5.65 8.34
CA PRO A 251 -18.85 -6.16 9.52
C PRO A 251 -18.13 -7.32 10.23
N TRP A 252 -17.45 -8.18 9.46
CA TRP A 252 -16.65 -9.29 10.02
C TRP A 252 -15.56 -8.80 10.98
N LEU A 253 -14.93 -7.66 10.71
CA LEU A 253 -13.91 -7.05 11.57
C LEU A 253 -14.49 -6.29 12.77
N LEU A 254 -15.80 -5.99 12.79
CA LEU A 254 -16.43 -5.35 13.94
C LEU A 254 -16.68 -6.34 15.09
N GLN A 255 -16.61 -7.64 14.82
CA GLN A 255 -16.73 -8.67 15.84
C GLN A 255 -15.43 -8.73 16.67
N PRO A 256 -15.48 -8.55 18.01
CA PRO A 256 -14.29 -8.52 18.85
C PRO A 256 -13.39 -9.76 18.70
N GLY A 257 -13.98 -10.95 18.60
CA GLY A 257 -13.25 -12.22 18.43
C GLY A 257 -12.43 -12.32 17.14
N ASN A 258 -12.78 -11.56 16.11
CA ASN A 258 -12.04 -11.51 14.86
C ASN A 258 -11.01 -10.37 14.87
N LEU A 259 -11.36 -9.26 15.53
CA LEU A 259 -10.60 -8.03 15.51
C LEU A 259 -9.27 -8.13 16.26
N ASP A 260 -9.32 -8.66 17.49
CA ASP A 260 -8.16 -8.67 18.38
C ASP A 260 -6.98 -9.47 17.80
N PRO A 261 -7.15 -10.70 17.28
CA PRO A 261 -6.06 -11.43 16.65
C PRO A 261 -5.41 -10.67 15.47
N TRP A 262 -6.21 -9.95 14.69
CA TRP A 262 -5.71 -9.10 13.61
C TRP A 262 -4.89 -7.93 14.14
N PHE A 263 -5.34 -7.26 15.19
CA PHE A 263 -4.57 -6.21 15.84
C PHE A 263 -3.27 -6.71 16.43
N GLU A 264 -3.28 -7.83 17.16
CA GLU A 264 -2.08 -8.46 17.71
C GLU A 264 -1.06 -8.75 16.62
N THR A 265 -1.53 -9.35 15.51
CA THR A 265 -0.66 -9.71 14.40
C THR A 265 -0.09 -8.49 13.70
N LEU A 266 -0.92 -7.48 13.41
CA LEU A 266 -0.45 -6.24 12.77
C LEU A 266 0.50 -5.47 13.68
N LEU A 267 0.21 -5.39 14.98
CA LEU A 267 1.09 -4.73 15.95
C LEU A 267 2.43 -5.46 16.04
N GLY A 268 2.42 -6.79 16.12
CA GLY A 268 3.64 -7.59 16.09
C GLY A 268 4.45 -7.37 14.81
N LEU A 269 3.83 -7.26 13.64
CA LEU A 269 4.52 -6.94 12.38
C LEU A 269 5.12 -5.51 12.38
N LEU A 270 4.49 -4.56 13.07
CA LEU A 270 5.02 -3.21 13.24
C LEU A 270 6.25 -3.21 14.16
N GLU A 271 6.18 -3.97 15.26
CA GLU A 271 7.20 -4.08 16.29
C GLU A 271 8.36 -5.02 15.90
N GLN A 272 8.16 -5.89 14.91
CA GLN A 272 9.16 -6.86 14.47
C GLN A 272 10.49 -6.16 14.14
N PRO A 273 11.63 -6.69 14.61
CA PRO A 273 12.94 -6.14 14.28
C PRO A 273 13.18 -6.21 12.76
N LEU A 274 14.11 -5.38 12.30
CA LEU A 274 14.53 -5.43 10.90
C LEU A 274 15.26 -6.76 10.63
N PRO A 275 15.15 -7.34 9.41
CA PRO A 275 15.86 -8.55 9.04
C PRO A 275 17.37 -8.48 9.30
N GLU A 276 17.97 -9.58 9.75
CA GLU A 276 19.43 -9.75 9.83
C GLU A 276 19.98 -10.24 8.47
N PRO A 277 21.28 -9.99 8.17
CA PRO A 277 22.23 -9.26 9.00
C PRO A 277 22.12 -7.74 8.75
N ALA A 278 22.57 -6.92 9.70
CA ALA A 278 22.45 -5.46 9.64
C ALA A 278 23.08 -4.82 8.39
N GLU A 279 24.08 -5.44 7.78
CA GLU A 279 24.72 -4.98 6.53
C GLU A 279 23.76 -5.03 5.32
N SER A 280 22.64 -5.75 5.43
CA SER A 280 21.58 -5.77 4.41
C SER A 280 20.59 -4.61 4.53
N HIS A 281 20.74 -3.77 5.57
CA HIS A 281 19.87 -2.63 5.78
C HIS A 281 20.18 -1.52 4.76
N PRO A 282 19.15 -0.77 4.33
CA PRO A 282 19.33 0.41 3.48
C PRO A 282 20.38 1.38 4.05
N SER A 283 21.26 1.91 3.20
CA SER A 283 22.25 2.92 3.63
C SER A 283 21.68 4.33 3.72
N ASP A 284 20.58 4.58 3.01
CA ASP A 284 19.92 5.88 2.93
C ASP A 284 18.39 5.76 2.91
N GLU A 285 17.73 6.91 2.92
CA GLU A 285 16.27 6.99 2.93
C GLU A 285 15.63 6.51 1.60
N GLU A 286 16.29 6.72 0.45
CA GLU A 286 15.74 6.37 -0.86
C GLU A 286 15.60 4.85 -1.00
N GLU A 287 16.64 4.12 -0.60
CA GLU A 287 16.63 2.67 -0.49
C GLU A 287 15.61 2.20 0.55
N ALA A 288 15.54 2.87 1.71
CA ALA A 288 14.63 2.51 2.79
C ALA A 288 13.15 2.62 2.37
N ILE A 289 12.80 3.62 1.56
CA ILE A 289 11.44 3.77 1.00
C ILE A 289 11.07 2.59 0.08
N LYS A 290 12.05 2.01 -0.61
CA LYS A 290 11.88 0.88 -1.54
C LYS A 290 11.92 -0.48 -0.81
N TRP A 291 12.48 -0.55 0.38
CA TRP A 291 12.66 -1.80 1.11
C TRP A 291 11.37 -2.36 1.74
N ALA A 292 11.12 -3.67 1.60
CA ALA A 292 9.86 -4.31 2.00
C ALA A 292 9.54 -4.20 3.51
N PRO A 293 10.50 -4.41 4.44
CA PRO A 293 10.28 -4.22 5.88
C PRO A 293 9.73 -2.83 6.24
N PHE A 294 10.32 -1.75 5.72
CA PHE A 294 9.80 -0.41 5.97
C PHE A 294 8.46 -0.15 5.27
N LYS A 295 8.21 -0.77 4.11
CA LYS A 295 6.88 -0.71 3.47
C LYS A 295 5.81 -1.39 4.34
N VAL A 296 6.13 -2.46 5.07
CA VAL A 296 5.23 -3.08 6.06
C VAL A 296 4.96 -2.10 7.20
N LYS A 297 6.01 -1.58 7.85
CA LYS A 297 5.88 -0.59 8.94
C LYS A 297 5.00 0.59 8.52
N LYS A 298 5.28 1.19 7.35
CA LYS A 298 4.44 2.25 6.76
C LYS A 298 2.97 1.84 6.60
N ARG A 299 2.71 0.66 6.04
CA ARG A 299 1.35 0.22 5.74
C ARG A 299 0.57 -0.06 7.02
N VAL A 300 1.20 -0.69 8.01
CA VAL A 300 0.58 -0.95 9.31
C VAL A 300 0.34 0.35 10.08
N SER A 301 1.30 1.27 10.12
CA SER A 301 1.09 2.59 10.73
C SER A 301 -0.05 3.36 10.06
N SER A 302 -0.19 3.23 8.73
CA SER A 302 -1.34 3.81 8.00
C SER A 302 -2.67 3.21 8.43
N LEU A 303 -2.72 1.88 8.65
CA LEU A 303 -3.92 1.20 9.15
C LEU A 303 -4.28 1.71 10.54
N PHE A 304 -3.34 1.74 11.47
CA PHE A 304 -3.58 2.22 12.84
C PHE A 304 -3.97 3.68 12.89
N HIS A 305 -3.29 4.56 12.14
CA HIS A 305 -3.68 5.97 12.04
C HIS A 305 -5.11 6.12 11.50
N ARG A 306 -5.48 5.35 10.46
CA ARG A 306 -6.85 5.37 9.95
C ARG A 306 -7.87 4.92 10.99
N LEU A 307 -7.56 3.86 11.74
CA LEU A 307 -8.45 3.30 12.75
C LEU A 307 -8.72 4.32 13.85
N ILE A 308 -7.68 4.95 14.41
CA ILE A 308 -7.87 5.98 15.45
C ILE A 308 -8.56 7.24 14.91
N GLN A 309 -8.15 7.73 13.74
CA GLN A 309 -8.68 8.97 13.16
C GLN A 309 -10.15 8.85 12.78
N ARG A 310 -10.56 7.70 12.21
CA ARG A 310 -11.90 7.55 11.64
C ARG A 310 -12.88 6.82 12.56
N TYR A 311 -12.41 5.80 13.27
CA TYR A 311 -13.25 4.86 14.02
C TYR A 311 -12.92 4.84 15.53
N GLY A 312 -11.91 5.58 15.98
CA GLY A 312 -11.46 5.56 17.37
C GLY A 312 -12.22 6.49 18.32
N ASN A 313 -13.25 7.23 17.88
CA ASN A 313 -13.97 8.15 18.75
C ASN A 313 -15.26 7.52 19.33
N PRO A 314 -15.28 7.11 20.62
CA PRO A 314 -16.44 6.47 21.25
C PRO A 314 -17.62 7.42 21.52
N THR A 315 -17.44 8.72 21.28
CA THR A 315 -18.47 9.77 21.46
C THR A 315 -19.04 10.29 20.13
N ARG A 316 -18.53 9.78 19.00
CA ARG A 316 -19.00 10.18 17.68
C ARG A 316 -20.47 9.77 17.51
N LYS A 317 -21.31 10.67 17.02
CA LYS A 317 -22.66 10.33 16.57
C LYS A 317 -22.54 9.55 15.26
N ILE A 318 -22.99 8.29 15.27
CA ILE A 318 -22.97 7.38 14.12
C ILE A 318 -24.42 6.96 13.88
N GLU A 319 -24.84 7.03 12.62
CA GLU A 319 -26.14 6.57 12.15
C GLU A 319 -25.92 5.43 11.16
N GLY A 320 -26.90 4.54 11.04
CA GLY A 320 -26.85 3.39 10.12
C GLY A 320 -26.94 2.04 10.83
N PRO A 321 -27.00 0.95 10.06
CA PRO A 321 -27.27 -0.39 10.59
C PRO A 321 -26.17 -0.88 11.55
N ASP A 322 -24.91 -0.50 11.32
CA ASP A 322 -23.75 -0.96 12.09
C ASP A 322 -23.31 0.03 13.20
N ALA A 323 -24.16 0.99 13.57
CA ALA A 323 -23.78 2.07 14.48
C ALA A 323 -23.37 1.58 15.88
N ASN A 324 -24.07 0.57 16.41
CA ASN A 324 -23.79 0.02 17.73
C ASN A 324 -22.46 -0.72 17.75
N GLU A 325 -22.19 -1.51 16.72
CA GLU A 325 -20.98 -2.29 16.51
C GLU A 325 -19.78 -1.36 16.32
N LEU A 326 -19.92 -0.27 15.57
CA LEU A 326 -18.89 0.76 15.42
C LEU A 326 -18.59 1.50 16.72
N LEU A 327 -19.60 1.78 17.54
CA LEU A 327 -19.40 2.37 18.87
C LEU A 327 -18.74 1.39 19.84
N ALA A 328 -19.11 0.11 19.79
CA ALA A 328 -18.47 -0.95 20.56
C ALA A 328 -17.00 -1.12 20.15
N PHE A 329 -16.72 -1.12 18.84
CA PHE A 329 -15.37 -1.07 18.28
C PHE A 329 -14.59 0.12 18.84
N ALA A 330 -15.15 1.33 18.80
CA ALA A 330 -14.45 2.54 19.21
C ALA A 330 -14.07 2.51 20.70
N ARG A 331 -14.97 2.01 21.56
CA ARG A 331 -14.71 1.82 22.99
C ARG A 331 -13.60 0.80 23.21
N HIS A 332 -13.74 -0.39 22.63
CA HIS A 332 -12.74 -1.45 22.76
C HIS A 332 -11.36 -1.04 22.23
N PHE A 333 -11.32 -0.38 21.07
CA PHE A 333 -10.09 0.16 20.51
C PHE A 333 -9.42 1.15 21.45
N GLN A 334 -10.19 2.08 22.06
CA GLN A 334 -9.64 3.06 22.98
C GLN A 334 -9.21 2.47 24.33
N ASP A 335 -9.93 1.46 24.83
CA ASP A 335 -9.68 0.89 26.15
C ASP A 335 -8.51 -0.12 26.12
N SER A 336 -8.34 -0.86 25.01
CA SER A 336 -7.44 -2.02 24.96
C SER A 336 -6.29 -1.89 23.95
N LEU A 337 -6.48 -1.21 22.82
CA LEU A 337 -5.58 -1.31 21.65
C LEU A 337 -4.78 -0.03 21.40
N SER A 338 -5.39 1.13 21.62
CA SER A 338 -4.84 2.44 21.23
C SER A 338 -3.52 2.77 21.93
N SER A 339 -3.40 2.40 23.21
CA SER A 339 -2.22 2.57 24.05
C SER A 339 -1.03 1.74 23.56
N ARG A 340 -1.30 0.52 23.08
CA ARG A 340 -0.26 -0.37 22.56
C ARG A 340 0.26 0.12 21.22
N CYS A 341 -0.64 0.52 20.33
CA CYS A 341 -0.26 1.19 19.09
C CYS A 341 0.54 2.47 19.37
N LEU A 342 0.15 3.28 20.36
CA LEU A 342 0.90 4.47 20.76
C LEU A 342 2.35 4.14 21.15
N ASN A 343 2.56 3.12 22.00
CA ASN A 343 3.89 2.70 22.40
C ASN A 343 4.75 2.27 21.21
N ALA A 344 4.19 1.50 20.26
CA ALA A 344 4.90 1.10 19.05
C ALA A 344 5.30 2.30 18.18
N MET A 345 4.42 3.30 18.05
CA MET A 345 4.72 4.54 17.32
C MET A 345 5.83 5.36 17.99
N LEU A 346 5.79 5.50 19.32
CA LEU A 346 6.84 6.17 20.09
C LEU A 346 8.17 5.42 19.98
N ALA A 347 8.16 4.09 20.03
CA ALA A 347 9.37 3.28 19.89
C ALA A 347 10.05 3.47 18.53
N MET A 348 9.29 3.57 17.43
CA MET A 348 9.86 3.86 16.11
C MET A 348 10.49 5.25 16.04
N LEU A 349 9.82 6.27 16.59
CA LEU A 349 10.37 7.63 16.65
C LEU A 349 11.60 7.70 17.57
N GLY A 350 11.63 6.92 18.65
CA GLY A 350 12.80 6.77 19.51
C GLY A 350 14.01 6.18 18.78
N ARG A 351 13.79 5.22 17.86
CA ARG A 351 14.88 4.69 17.01
C ARG A 351 15.41 5.75 16.05
N GLN A 352 14.54 6.58 15.48
CA GLN A 352 14.95 7.70 14.64
C GLN A 352 15.79 8.71 15.44
N HIS A 353 15.36 9.03 16.67
CA HIS A 353 16.11 9.89 17.59
C HIS A 353 17.50 9.32 17.92
N ALA A 354 17.63 7.99 18.04
CA ALA A 354 18.90 7.30 18.23
C ALA A 354 19.79 7.25 16.97
N GLY A 355 19.41 7.91 15.88
CA GLY A 355 20.20 7.98 14.64
C GLY A 355 19.96 6.84 13.65
N HIS A 356 18.98 5.96 13.90
CA HIS A 356 18.62 4.93 12.92
C HIS A 356 17.74 5.49 11.81
N ILE A 357 17.96 5.00 10.59
CA ILE A 357 17.15 5.37 9.42
C ILE A 357 15.68 4.99 9.66
N LEU A 358 14.80 5.98 9.51
CA LEU A 358 13.36 5.79 9.48
C LEU A 358 12.81 6.63 8.33
N PRO A 359 12.16 6.02 7.31
CA PRO A 359 11.60 6.79 6.21
C PRO A 359 10.63 7.85 6.71
N GLY A 360 10.71 9.07 6.17
CA GLY A 360 9.93 10.21 6.60
C GLY A 360 8.43 9.90 6.61
N ARG A 361 7.93 9.18 5.62
CA ARG A 361 6.51 8.78 5.58
C ARG A 361 6.08 7.86 6.71
N VAL A 362 6.99 7.07 7.29
CA VAL A 362 6.72 6.29 8.51
C VAL A 362 6.71 7.22 9.72
N SER A 363 7.71 8.09 9.85
CA SER A 363 7.79 9.10 10.92
C SER A 363 6.53 9.97 10.97
N MET A 364 6.11 10.50 9.82
CA MET A 364 4.87 11.26 9.64
C MET A 364 3.63 10.51 10.15
N LEU A 365 3.47 9.22 9.81
CA LEU A 365 2.34 8.42 10.27
C LEU A 365 2.37 8.18 11.78
N CYS A 366 3.56 8.06 12.37
CA CYS A 366 3.72 7.95 13.82
C CYS A 366 3.30 9.25 14.51
N LEU A 367 3.76 10.39 14.00
CA LEU A 367 3.40 11.72 14.50
C LEU A 367 1.88 11.96 14.40
N GLN A 368 1.27 11.63 13.27
CA GLN A 368 -0.19 11.71 13.08
C GLN A 368 -0.96 10.81 14.05
N TYR A 369 -0.46 9.59 14.32
CA TYR A 369 -1.07 8.72 15.31
C TYR A 369 -1.01 9.32 16.73
N ILE A 370 0.12 9.93 17.10
CA ILE A 370 0.30 10.61 18.39
C ILE A 370 -0.61 11.85 18.49
N GLU A 371 -0.74 12.61 17.39
CA GLU A 371 -1.63 13.76 17.28
C GLU A 371 -3.09 13.36 17.58
N GLU A 372 -3.55 12.23 17.05
CA GLU A 372 -4.88 11.70 17.39
C GLU A 372 -4.95 11.18 18.82
N SER A 373 -3.88 10.52 19.29
CA SER A 373 -3.82 9.89 20.62
C SER A 373 -3.93 10.90 21.77
N ILE A 374 -3.47 12.13 21.62
CA ILE A 374 -3.51 13.15 22.70
C ILE A 374 -4.95 13.55 23.11
N LYS A 375 -5.92 13.28 22.23
CA LYS A 375 -7.33 13.63 22.43
C LYS A 375 -8.01 12.70 23.44
N TYR A 376 -7.54 11.47 23.59
CA TYR A 376 -8.19 10.42 24.39
C TYR A 376 -7.54 10.25 25.76
N LYS A 377 -8.35 9.92 26.77
CA LYS A 377 -7.96 9.93 28.19
C LYS A 377 -6.80 8.98 28.50
N LEU A 378 -6.88 7.72 28.06
CA LEU A 378 -5.90 6.68 28.38
C LEU A 378 -4.54 6.97 27.76
N THR A 379 -4.51 7.17 26.45
CA THR A 379 -3.28 7.51 25.70
C THR A 379 -2.67 8.84 26.13
N TYR A 380 -3.49 9.85 26.46
CA TYR A 380 -2.97 11.10 27.02
C TYR A 380 -2.32 10.90 28.39
N ALA A 381 -2.88 10.05 29.27
CA ALA A 381 -2.25 9.77 30.56
C ALA A 381 -0.83 9.20 30.40
N MET A 382 -0.59 8.41 29.34
CA MET A 382 0.74 7.89 28.99
C MET A 382 1.67 8.95 28.38
N LEU A 383 1.13 9.87 27.57
CA LEU A 383 1.90 10.94 26.95
C LEU A 383 2.25 12.06 27.93
N LYS A 384 1.38 12.34 28.91
CA LYS A 384 1.49 13.49 29.80
C LYS A 384 2.88 13.67 30.44
N PRO A 385 3.52 12.63 31.02
CA PRO A 385 4.82 12.77 31.67
C PRO A 385 5.96 13.15 30.72
N GLN A 386 5.80 12.86 29.43
CA GLN A 386 6.83 12.96 28.40
C GLN A 386 6.51 14.01 27.33
N LEU A 387 5.48 14.86 27.50
CA LEU A 387 5.09 15.83 26.45
C LEU A 387 6.20 16.82 26.09
N VAL A 388 6.92 17.34 27.09
CA VAL A 388 8.02 18.28 26.85
C VAL A 388 9.21 17.55 26.21
N GLN A 389 9.51 16.33 26.65
CA GLN A 389 10.56 15.49 26.07
C GLN A 389 10.24 15.13 24.62
N LEU A 390 9.00 14.71 24.32
CA LEU A 390 8.53 14.46 22.97
C LEU A 390 8.69 15.70 22.08
N PHE A 391 8.43 16.89 22.64
CA PHE A 391 8.70 18.12 21.91
C PHE A 391 10.20 18.29 21.62
N SER A 392 11.05 18.22 22.65
CA SER A 392 12.48 18.50 22.51
C SER A 392 13.25 17.46 21.68
N GLU A 393 12.90 16.18 21.78
CA GLU A 393 13.66 15.07 21.20
C GLU A 393 13.12 14.61 19.85
N VAL A 394 11.85 14.90 19.53
CA VAL A 394 11.20 14.42 18.31
C VAL A 394 10.63 15.57 17.48
N VAL A 395 9.73 16.38 18.06
CA VAL A 395 9.02 17.42 17.28
C VAL A 395 10.00 18.51 16.83
N LEU A 396 10.80 19.06 17.74
CA LEU A 396 11.72 20.15 17.43
C LEU A 396 12.78 19.74 16.39
N PRO A 397 13.47 18.59 16.49
CA PRO A 397 14.36 18.11 15.43
C PRO A 397 13.66 17.92 14.09
N THR A 398 12.41 17.46 14.08
CA THR A 398 11.62 17.28 12.85
C THR A 398 11.17 18.61 12.22
N LEU A 399 11.05 19.67 13.02
CA LEU A 399 10.73 21.03 12.54
C LEU A 399 11.95 21.78 11.99
N SER A 400 13.15 21.37 12.40
CA SER A 400 14.42 22.02 12.10
C SER A 400 14.88 21.71 10.68
N PHE A 401 15.55 22.68 10.05
CA PHE A 401 16.26 22.51 8.79
C PHE A 401 17.22 21.31 8.84
N SER A 402 16.96 20.31 7.98
CA SER A 402 17.68 19.04 8.00
C SER A 402 18.96 19.08 7.15
N GLN A 403 19.77 18.02 7.23
CA GLN A 403 20.90 17.87 6.31
C GLN A 403 20.41 17.71 4.86
N SER A 404 19.35 16.93 4.63
CA SER A 404 18.76 16.77 3.29
C SER A 404 18.21 18.09 2.71
N ASP A 405 17.75 19.00 3.56
CA ASP A 405 17.33 20.33 3.11
C ASP A 405 18.53 21.20 2.70
N ALA A 406 19.66 21.07 3.43
CA ALA A 406 20.91 21.73 3.08
C ALA A 406 21.44 21.23 1.74
N ASP A 407 21.48 19.90 1.57
CA ASP A 407 21.95 19.27 0.33
C ASP A 407 21.07 19.70 -0.85
N LEU A 408 19.73 19.68 -0.70
CA LEU A 408 18.81 20.14 -1.75
C LEU A 408 18.96 21.63 -2.06
N TRP A 409 19.18 22.47 -1.04
CA TRP A 409 19.43 23.90 -1.24
C TRP A 409 20.71 24.16 -2.02
N GLU A 410 21.76 23.38 -1.78
CA GLU A 410 23.04 23.49 -2.49
C GLU A 410 22.96 22.94 -3.92
N GLU A 411 22.25 21.82 -4.14
CA GLU A 411 22.11 21.16 -5.45
C GLU A 411 21.08 21.85 -6.37
N ASP A 412 19.90 22.16 -5.84
CA ASP A 412 18.79 22.78 -6.58
C ASP A 412 17.93 23.68 -5.66
N PRO A 413 18.33 24.94 -5.43
CA PRO A 413 17.59 25.86 -4.57
C PRO A 413 16.21 26.21 -5.12
N HIS A 414 15.97 26.08 -6.44
CA HIS A 414 14.65 26.30 -7.02
C HIS A 414 13.70 25.17 -6.62
N GLU A 415 14.15 23.92 -6.64
CA GLU A 415 13.37 22.77 -6.18
C GLU A 415 13.11 22.84 -4.67
N PHE A 416 14.09 23.27 -3.86
CA PHE A 416 13.88 23.52 -2.43
C PHE A 416 12.71 24.51 -2.21
N VAL A 417 12.76 25.68 -2.87
CA VAL A 417 11.69 26.68 -2.75
C VAL A 417 10.37 26.13 -3.26
N ARG A 418 10.35 25.44 -4.41
CA ARG A 418 9.13 24.84 -4.97
C ARG A 418 8.48 23.89 -3.97
N LYS A 419 9.26 23.03 -3.32
CA LYS A 419 8.80 22.04 -2.34
C LYS A 419 8.19 22.70 -1.10
N GLU A 420 8.78 23.79 -0.61
CA GLU A 420 8.26 24.53 0.55
C GLU A 420 6.90 25.22 0.29
N TYR A 421 6.55 25.49 -0.98
CA TYR A 421 5.24 26.06 -1.36
C TYR A 421 4.27 25.01 -1.96
N ASP A 422 4.63 23.73 -1.97
CA ASP A 422 3.81 22.67 -2.54
C ASP A 422 2.83 22.09 -1.50
N MET A 423 1.57 22.52 -1.58
CA MET A 423 0.49 22.02 -0.70
C MET A 423 0.26 20.51 -0.81
N ILE A 424 0.69 19.85 -1.89
CA ILE A 424 0.56 18.39 -2.04
C ILE A 424 1.63 17.68 -1.19
N GLU A 425 2.84 18.21 -1.15
CA GLU A 425 3.96 17.69 -0.34
C GLU A 425 3.63 17.77 1.17
N ASP A 426 2.90 18.79 1.60
CA ASP A 426 2.43 18.94 2.98
C ASP A 426 1.66 17.73 3.51
N PHE A 427 0.87 17.06 2.66
CA PHE A 427 0.13 15.86 3.07
C PHE A 427 1.03 14.65 3.40
N TYR A 428 2.29 14.69 2.96
CA TYR A 428 3.26 13.61 3.11
C TYR A 428 4.49 14.01 3.95
N SER A 429 4.54 15.25 4.42
CA SER A 429 5.67 15.85 5.12
C SER A 429 5.70 15.50 6.62
N PRO A 430 6.81 14.95 7.14
CA PRO A 430 7.03 14.80 8.58
C PRO A 430 7.02 16.14 9.31
N ARG A 431 7.54 17.21 8.69
CA ARG A 431 7.57 18.58 9.25
C ARG A 431 6.16 19.11 9.49
N THR A 432 5.27 18.93 8.52
CA THR A 432 3.86 19.33 8.62
C THR A 432 3.12 18.50 9.68
N ALA A 433 3.40 17.19 9.78
CA ALA A 433 2.85 16.35 10.85
C ALA A 433 3.37 16.75 12.25
N ALA A 434 4.65 17.12 12.38
CA ALA A 434 5.22 17.62 13.62
C ALA A 434 4.61 18.97 14.04
N GLN A 435 4.39 19.87 13.08
CA GLN A 435 3.67 21.12 13.32
C GLN A 435 2.24 20.87 13.81
N ASN A 436 1.50 19.97 13.17
CA ASN A 436 0.13 19.64 13.56
C ASN A 436 0.08 19.02 14.96
N LEU A 437 1.04 18.14 15.29
CA LEU A 437 1.19 17.60 16.65
C LEU A 437 1.48 18.71 17.67
N LEU A 438 2.41 19.64 17.37
CA LEU A 438 2.70 20.79 18.23
C LEU A 438 1.45 21.64 18.51
N GLN A 439 0.67 21.93 17.46
CA GLN A 439 -0.58 22.65 17.58
C GLN A 439 -1.62 21.85 18.38
N ALA A 440 -1.72 20.53 18.19
CA ALA A 440 -2.63 19.67 18.93
C ALA A 440 -2.26 19.58 20.43
N MET A 441 -0.98 19.48 20.76
CA MET A 441 -0.47 19.49 22.14
C MET A 441 -0.87 20.78 22.85
N THR A 442 -0.55 21.92 22.24
CA THR A 442 -0.82 23.24 22.83
C THR A 442 -2.30 23.63 22.78
N LYS A 443 -3.10 23.03 21.89
CA LYS A 443 -4.56 23.19 21.86
C LYS A 443 -5.25 22.40 22.95
N ASN A 444 -4.95 21.11 23.05
CA ASN A 444 -5.70 20.18 23.90
C ASN A 444 -5.17 20.15 25.33
N ARG A 445 -3.86 20.36 25.53
CA ARG A 445 -3.15 20.19 26.81
C ARG A 445 -2.19 21.37 27.15
N PRO A 446 -2.59 22.64 26.96
CA PRO A 446 -1.70 23.79 27.12
C PRO A 446 -1.08 23.90 28.51
N LYS A 447 -1.79 23.48 29.57
CA LYS A 447 -1.32 23.59 30.96
C LYS A 447 -0.13 22.67 31.25
N ASP A 448 -0.01 21.56 30.53
CA ASP A 448 1.00 20.54 30.81
C ASP A 448 2.26 20.72 29.96
N CYS A 449 2.17 21.35 28.79
CA CYS A 449 3.31 21.41 27.85
C CYS A 449 3.68 22.80 27.33
N LEU A 450 2.77 23.78 27.27
CA LEU A 450 3.04 25.04 26.58
C LEU A 450 4.23 25.80 27.18
N ASN A 451 4.29 25.91 28.51
CA ASN A 451 5.39 26.62 29.16
C ASN A 451 6.73 25.90 28.95
N GLY A 452 6.74 24.57 29.06
CA GLY A 452 7.95 23.77 28.79
C GLY A 452 8.44 23.96 27.36
N ILE A 453 7.54 23.93 26.38
CA ILE A 453 7.86 24.18 24.96
C ILE A 453 8.50 25.56 24.76
N VAL A 454 7.89 26.62 25.32
CA VAL A 454 8.42 27.99 25.20
C VAL A 454 9.81 28.09 25.84
N VAL A 455 9.98 27.54 27.05
CA VAL A 455 11.28 27.52 27.74
C VAL A 455 12.34 26.77 26.91
N THR A 456 12.00 25.61 26.34
CA THR A 456 12.91 24.86 25.46
C THR A 456 13.30 25.70 24.23
N CYS A 457 12.34 26.36 23.57
CA CYS A 457 12.66 27.25 22.45
C CYS A 457 13.59 28.40 22.89
N SER A 458 13.31 29.06 24.01
CA SER A 458 14.16 30.15 24.54
C SER A 458 15.59 29.67 24.82
N GLN A 459 15.76 28.50 25.43
CA GLN A 459 17.08 27.90 25.70
C GLN A 459 17.85 27.59 24.41
N VAL A 460 17.16 27.09 23.38
CA VAL A 460 17.77 26.82 22.06
C VAL A 460 18.22 28.12 21.39
N LEU A 461 17.37 29.16 21.43
CA LEU A 461 17.69 30.47 20.89
C LEU A 461 18.90 31.10 21.61
N GLU A 462 18.94 31.04 22.94
CA GLU A 462 20.07 31.52 23.75
C GLU A 462 21.37 30.76 23.43
N ARG A 463 21.32 29.42 23.40
CA ARG A 463 22.47 28.60 23.03
C ARG A 463 23.02 28.94 21.65
N SER A 464 22.14 29.17 20.68
CA SER A 464 22.53 29.55 19.31
C SER A 464 23.20 30.93 19.23
N GLN A 465 22.98 31.81 20.21
CA GLN A 465 23.63 33.11 20.31
C GLN A 465 24.99 33.01 21.00
N THR A 466 25.09 32.23 22.08
CA THR A 466 26.30 32.18 22.91
C THR A 466 27.35 31.19 22.41
N SER A 467 26.95 30.14 21.69
CA SER A 467 27.86 29.09 21.20
C SER A 467 27.36 28.49 19.88
N PRO A 468 27.47 29.26 18.77
CA PRO A 468 26.94 28.82 17.48
C PRO A 468 27.78 27.69 16.87
N ASP A 469 27.13 26.55 16.66
CA ASP A 469 27.55 25.46 15.78
C ASP A 469 26.42 25.09 14.79
N ALA A 470 26.72 24.27 13.77
CA ALA A 470 25.73 23.90 12.75
C ALA A 470 24.46 23.24 13.34
N ALA A 471 24.61 22.42 14.39
CA ALA A 471 23.47 21.77 15.04
C ALA A 471 22.60 22.78 15.81
N SER A 472 23.21 23.73 16.50
CA SER A 472 22.54 24.80 17.23
C SER A 472 21.80 25.76 16.29
N LEU A 473 22.34 26.01 15.09
CA LEU A 473 21.70 26.86 14.08
C LEU A 473 20.49 26.17 13.44
N ARG A 474 20.57 24.86 13.19
CA ARG A 474 19.41 24.06 12.78
C ARG A 474 18.33 24.04 13.86
N ALA A 475 18.73 23.81 15.11
CA ALA A 475 17.79 23.86 16.23
C ALA A 475 17.15 25.24 16.40
N LYS A 476 17.91 26.34 16.15
CA LYS A 476 17.39 27.71 16.12
C LYS A 476 16.30 27.86 15.07
N ASP A 477 16.50 27.37 13.85
CA ASP A 477 15.47 27.35 12.80
C ASP A 477 14.19 26.64 13.28
N GLY A 478 14.32 25.42 13.81
CA GLY A 478 13.18 24.67 14.34
C GLY A 478 12.47 25.39 15.49
N ALA A 479 13.20 26.07 16.37
CA ALA A 479 12.64 26.83 17.49
C ALA A 479 11.86 28.06 16.99
N LEU A 480 12.39 28.79 16.01
CA LEU A 480 11.69 29.91 15.36
C LEU A 480 10.44 29.43 14.64
N TYR A 481 10.52 28.32 13.92
CA TYR A 481 9.37 27.69 13.27
C TYR A 481 8.29 27.32 14.29
N ALA A 482 8.67 26.67 15.40
CA ALA A 482 7.75 26.29 16.47
C ALA A 482 7.06 27.51 17.10
N VAL A 483 7.81 28.59 17.37
CA VAL A 483 7.25 29.85 17.91
C VAL A 483 6.28 30.47 16.89
N GLY A 484 6.65 30.52 15.61
CA GLY A 484 5.79 31.01 14.53
C GLY A 484 4.49 30.22 14.42
N ALA A 485 4.56 28.89 14.41
CA ALA A 485 3.39 28.00 14.38
C ALA A 485 2.46 28.17 15.60
N LEU A 486 2.99 28.67 16.72
CA LEU A 486 2.25 28.93 17.96
C LEU A 486 1.87 30.40 18.16
N HIS A 487 2.25 31.31 17.26
CA HIS A 487 2.06 32.76 17.42
C HIS A 487 0.64 33.13 17.85
N SER A 488 -0.38 32.64 17.13
CA SER A 488 -1.79 32.94 17.42
C SER A 488 -2.27 32.51 18.81
N ARG A 489 -1.58 31.56 19.45
CA ARG A 489 -1.85 31.11 20.83
C ARG A 489 -1.05 31.90 21.85
N LEU A 490 0.23 32.14 21.56
CA LEU A 490 1.11 32.90 22.45
C LEU A 490 0.63 34.34 22.59
N ALA A 491 0.21 34.98 21.49
CA ALA A 491 -0.32 36.34 21.46
C ALA A 491 -1.60 36.52 22.32
N LYS A 492 -2.36 35.44 22.56
CA LYS A 492 -3.58 35.45 23.39
C LYS A 492 -3.32 35.29 24.88
N LYS A 493 -2.08 35.03 25.30
CA LYS A 493 -1.73 34.81 26.71
C LYS A 493 -0.83 35.93 27.20
N ASP A 494 -1.30 36.66 28.22
CA ASP A 494 -0.61 37.85 28.75
C ASP A 494 0.85 37.58 29.14
N ILE A 495 1.12 36.40 29.71
CA ILE A 495 2.46 35.97 30.14
C ILE A 495 3.47 35.94 28.97
N TYR A 496 3.03 35.64 27.75
CA TYR A 496 3.91 35.58 26.57
C TYR A 496 3.80 36.82 25.69
N ARG A 497 2.64 37.47 25.67
CA ARG A 497 2.36 38.59 24.77
C ARG A 497 3.37 39.73 24.86
N ALA A 498 3.84 40.05 26.06
CA ALA A 498 4.82 41.12 26.28
C ALA A 498 6.23 40.79 25.74
N SER A 499 6.51 39.50 25.48
CA SER A 499 7.80 39.00 25.01
C SER A 499 7.79 38.63 23.52
N LEU A 500 6.67 38.78 22.83
CA LEU A 500 6.58 38.58 21.39
C LEU A 500 6.88 39.89 20.67
N GLU A 501 7.58 39.82 19.54
CA GLU A 501 7.68 40.96 18.62
C GLU A 501 6.27 41.36 18.11
N PRO A 502 6.01 42.66 17.89
CA PRO A 502 4.69 43.20 17.55
C PRO A 502 3.97 42.56 16.37
#